data_AF-A0A536S965-F1
#
_entry.id   AF-A0A536S965-F1
#
_cell.length_a   1.000
_cell.length_b   1.000
_cell.length_c   1.000
_cell.angle_alpha   90.00
_cell.angle_beta   90.00
_cell.angle_gamma   90.00
#
_symmetry.space_group_name_H-M   'P 1'
#
loop_
_entity.id
_entity.type
_entity.pdbx_description
1 polymer ?
#
loop_
_entity_poly.entity_id
_entity_poly.type
_entity_poly.pdbx_seq_one_letter_code
_entity_poly.pdbx_strand_id
1 'polypeptide(L)'
;MRTQLIAGVVESVRFQKTQAGRMVIINLSDGTATQEVTVYNEVFDQYRDTVKEDAVIVVEAKVRSVRRSLGEEGEAVFTRITADRIYDVAGARSRFARGVRLSMNGEVSQAGAAAAATLKSLLEPYRNGPCPVAVCYRNGGASVEMQLGDSWRVNLDDALMKSLNEWLKPENVEVLYP
;
A
#
# COMPACT_ATOMS: atom_id res chain seq x y z
N MET A 1 13.34 -10.71 -14.57
CA MET A 1 12.23 -11.37 -13.84
C MET A 1 11.22 -10.29 -13.47
N ARG A 2 9.94 -10.50 -13.76
CA ARG A 2 8.89 -9.52 -13.45
C ARG A 2 8.47 -9.70 -11.98
N THR A 3 8.55 -8.62 -11.21
CA THR A 3 7.99 -8.59 -9.85
C THR A 3 6.47 -8.55 -9.96
N GLN A 4 5.79 -9.34 -9.14
CA GLN A 4 4.33 -9.42 -9.07
C GLN A 4 3.88 -8.86 -7.72
N LEU A 5 2.72 -8.19 -7.70
CA LEU A 5 2.07 -7.76 -6.46
C LEU A 5 1.04 -8.82 -6.07
N ILE A 6 1.08 -9.24 -4.81
CA ILE A 6 0.14 -10.19 -4.22
C ILE A 6 -0.38 -9.55 -2.94
N ALA A 7 -1.69 -9.57 -2.72
CA ALA A 7 -2.31 -9.05 -1.51
C ALA A 7 -3.18 -10.12 -0.86
N GLY A 8 -3.27 -10.11 0.45
CA GLY A 8 -4.11 -11.05 1.19
C GLY A 8 -3.98 -10.90 2.70
N VAL A 9 -4.67 -11.77 3.42
CA VAL A 9 -4.60 -11.95 4.87
C VAL A 9 -3.57 -13.02 5.18
N VAL A 10 -2.72 -12.76 6.17
CA VAL A 10 -1.75 -13.74 6.67
C VAL A 10 -2.49 -14.75 7.55
N GLU A 11 -2.66 -15.98 7.06
CA GLU A 11 -3.32 -17.06 7.81
C GLU A 11 -2.40 -17.71 8.84
N SER A 12 -1.10 -17.77 8.54
CA SER A 12 -0.11 -18.33 9.48
C SER A 12 1.30 -17.82 9.17
N VAL A 13 2.13 -17.74 10.21
CA VAL A 13 3.55 -17.39 10.12
C VAL A 13 4.38 -18.50 10.73
N ARG A 14 5.18 -19.20 9.91
CA ARG A 14 6.03 -20.31 10.37
C ARG A 14 7.51 -20.01 10.17
N PHE A 15 8.31 -20.30 11.19
CA PHE A 15 9.76 -20.18 11.14
C PHE A 15 10.40 -21.53 10.81
N GLN A 16 11.28 -21.55 9.82
CA GLN A 16 12.00 -22.75 9.41
C GLN A 16 13.50 -22.48 9.43
N LYS A 17 14.28 -23.44 9.94
CA LYS A 17 15.75 -23.40 9.86
C LYS A 17 16.18 -24.04 8.55
N THR A 18 17.12 -23.41 7.86
CA THR A 18 17.76 -23.93 6.65
C THR A 18 19.28 -23.87 6.78
N GLN A 19 20.00 -24.51 5.84
CA GLN A 19 21.46 -24.41 5.78
C GLN A 19 21.95 -22.96 5.60
N ALA A 20 21.15 -22.09 4.97
CA ALA A 20 21.46 -20.69 4.74
C ALA A 20 20.96 -19.74 5.87
N GLY A 21 20.41 -20.29 6.96
CA GLY A 21 19.89 -19.52 8.09
C GLY A 21 18.40 -19.70 8.33
N ARG A 22 17.81 -18.78 9.09
CA ARG A 22 16.36 -18.76 9.40
C ARG A 22 15.59 -18.24 8.18
N MET A 23 14.53 -18.94 7.80
CA MET A 23 13.56 -18.47 6.82
C MET A 23 12.18 -18.38 7.48
N VAL A 24 11.38 -17.43 7.02
CA VAL A 24 9.97 -17.33 7.41
C VAL A 24 9.13 -17.74 6.22
N ILE A 25 8.08 -18.50 6.47
CA ILE A 25 7.09 -18.84 5.47
C ILE A 25 5.76 -18.32 5.97
N ILE A 26 5.06 -17.59 5.09
CA ILE A 26 3.73 -17.09 5.36
C ILE A 26 2.74 -17.73 4.41
N ASN A 27 1.59 -18.12 4.93
CA ASN A 27 0.44 -18.49 4.10
C ASN A 27 -0.42 -17.24 3.93
N LEU A 28 -0.56 -16.78 2.68
CA LEU A 28 -1.29 -15.58 2.33
C LEU A 28 -2.54 -15.96 1.55
N SER A 29 -3.71 -15.50 2.01
CA SER A 29 -5.01 -15.86 1.45
C SER A 29 -5.79 -14.63 1.01
N ASP A 30 -6.41 -14.69 -0.17
CA ASP A 30 -7.32 -13.64 -0.66
C ASP A 30 -8.81 -14.03 -0.51
N GLY A 31 -9.08 -15.13 0.20
CA GLY A 31 -10.41 -15.71 0.34
C GLY A 31 -10.82 -16.67 -0.80
N THR A 32 -10.06 -16.72 -1.89
CA THR A 32 -10.27 -17.67 -2.99
C THR A 32 -9.19 -18.74 -3.06
N ALA A 33 -7.94 -18.38 -2.76
CA ALA A 33 -6.83 -19.30 -2.70
C ALA A 33 -5.80 -18.86 -1.65
N THR A 34 -5.11 -19.84 -1.08
CA THR A 34 -3.96 -19.61 -0.18
C THR A 34 -2.68 -19.91 -0.93
N GLN A 35 -1.71 -18.99 -0.84
CA GLN A 35 -0.38 -19.16 -1.43
C GLN A 35 0.72 -19.06 -0.38
N GLU A 36 1.71 -19.93 -0.53
CA GLU A 36 2.88 -19.96 0.32
C GLU A 36 3.94 -18.96 -0.18
N VAL A 37 4.30 -18.00 0.66
CA VAL A 37 5.30 -16.98 0.36
C VAL A 37 6.50 -17.15 1.29
N THR A 38 7.69 -17.33 0.69
CA THR A 38 8.95 -17.33 1.43
C THR A 38 9.39 -15.89 1.70
N VAL A 39 9.68 -15.58 2.96
CA VAL A 39 10.26 -14.31 3.40
C VAL A 39 11.62 -14.61 4.03
N TYR A 40 12.69 -14.09 3.42
CA TYR A 40 14.04 -14.22 3.98
C TYR A 40 14.22 -13.33 5.20
N ASN A 41 15.13 -13.72 6.09
CA ASN A 41 15.31 -13.05 7.38
C ASN A 41 15.60 -11.55 7.25
N GLU A 42 16.37 -11.14 6.24
CA GLU A 42 16.67 -9.72 5.98
C GLU A 42 15.42 -8.87 5.68
N VAL A 43 14.42 -9.46 5.02
CA VAL A 43 13.13 -8.80 4.73
C VAL A 43 12.23 -8.90 5.96
N PHE A 44 12.18 -10.07 6.60
CA PHE A 44 11.33 -10.28 7.77
C PHE A 44 11.69 -9.35 8.93
N ASP A 45 12.98 -9.15 9.20
CA ASP A 45 13.43 -8.28 10.29
C ASP A 45 13.03 -6.82 10.06
N GLN A 46 12.89 -6.37 8.80
CA GLN A 46 12.39 -5.03 8.46
C GLN A 46 10.88 -4.88 8.67
N TYR A 47 10.12 -5.97 8.52
CA TYR A 47 8.65 -5.93 8.49
C TYR A 47 8.00 -6.81 9.57
N ARG A 48 8.74 -7.09 10.65
CA ARG A 48 8.29 -7.97 11.74
C ARG A 48 6.98 -7.55 12.35
N ASP A 49 6.73 -6.24 12.43
CA ASP A 49 5.50 -5.71 12.98
C ASP A 49 4.30 -5.79 12.03
N THR A 50 4.57 -5.87 10.73
CA THR A 50 3.57 -5.99 9.67
C THR A 50 3.19 -7.46 9.41
N VAL A 51 4.17 -8.38 9.49
CA VAL A 51 3.97 -9.80 9.20
C VAL A 51 3.51 -10.54 10.45
N LYS A 52 2.20 -10.49 10.71
CA LYS A 52 1.52 -11.15 11.83
C LYS A 52 0.29 -11.89 11.32
N GLU A 53 -0.17 -12.90 12.04
CA GLU A 53 -1.45 -13.57 11.73
C GLU A 53 -2.60 -12.55 11.74
N ASP A 54 -3.58 -12.76 10.87
CA ASP A 54 -4.72 -11.89 10.59
C ASP A 54 -4.36 -10.50 10.01
N ALA A 55 -3.08 -10.21 9.74
CA ALA A 55 -2.69 -8.95 9.11
C ALA A 55 -3.00 -8.97 7.60
N VAL A 56 -3.56 -7.87 7.09
CA VAL A 56 -3.68 -7.63 5.65
C VAL A 56 -2.37 -7.02 5.16
N ILE A 57 -1.73 -7.69 4.21
CA ILE A 57 -0.44 -7.24 3.65
C ILE A 57 -0.46 -7.24 2.12
N VAL A 58 0.40 -6.40 1.55
CA VAL A 58 0.72 -6.39 0.12
C VAL A 58 2.20 -6.76 -0.03
N VAL A 59 2.48 -7.74 -0.88
CA VAL A 59 3.80 -8.31 -1.10
C VAL A 59 4.23 -8.06 -2.54
N GLU A 60 5.35 -7.36 -2.72
CA GLU A 60 6.12 -7.41 -3.96
C GLU A 60 6.93 -8.71 -3.95
N ALA A 61 6.62 -9.63 -4.87
CA ALA A 61 7.20 -10.96 -4.89
C ALA A 61 7.83 -11.32 -6.24
N LYS A 62 8.91 -12.10 -6.16
CA LYS A 62 9.47 -12.86 -7.29
C LYS A 62 8.77 -14.21 -7.36
N VAL A 63 8.15 -14.47 -8.50
CA VAL A 63 7.49 -15.75 -8.80
C VAL A 63 8.36 -16.54 -9.77
N ARG A 64 8.69 -17.79 -9.42
CA ARG A 64 9.49 -18.69 -10.26
C ARG A 64 8.83 -20.06 -10.33
N SER A 65 8.76 -20.62 -11.54
CA SER A 65 8.43 -22.04 -11.71
C SER A 65 9.68 -22.87 -11.52
N VAL A 66 9.63 -23.81 -10.58
CA VAL A 66 10.70 -24.77 -10.28
C VAL A 66 10.24 -26.13 -10.79
N ARG A 67 11.01 -26.71 -11.71
CA ARG A 67 10.80 -28.10 -12.15
C ARG A 67 11.63 -29.01 -11.27
N ARG A 68 11.00 -30.02 -10.69
CA ARG A 68 11.68 -31.08 -9.93
C ARG A 68 11.32 -32.41 -10.58
N SER A 69 12.36 -33.14 -10.99
CA SER A 69 12.21 -34.53 -11.40
C SER A 69 11.86 -35.37 -10.17
N LEU A 70 10.79 -36.14 -10.26
CA LEU A 70 10.34 -37.07 -9.22
C LEU A 70 10.80 -38.51 -9.51
N GLY A 71 11.82 -38.69 -10.37
CA GLY A 71 12.28 -40.02 -10.79
C GLY A 71 11.40 -40.60 -11.89
N GLU A 72 10.95 -41.85 -11.73
CA GLU A 72 10.14 -42.57 -12.73
C GLU A 72 8.71 -42.00 -12.89
N GLU A 73 8.24 -41.19 -11.94
CA GLU A 73 6.91 -40.57 -11.93
C GLU A 73 6.82 -39.25 -12.73
N GLY A 74 7.90 -38.85 -13.41
CA GLY A 74 7.94 -37.70 -14.32
C GLY A 74 8.45 -36.40 -13.68
N GLU A 75 8.11 -35.26 -14.31
CA GLU A 75 8.49 -33.92 -13.84
C GLU A 75 7.30 -33.20 -13.20
N ALA A 76 7.47 -32.71 -11.98
CA ALA A 76 6.51 -31.81 -11.35
C ALA A 76 6.99 -30.36 -11.42
N VAL A 77 6.05 -29.46 -11.72
CA VAL A 77 6.29 -28.00 -11.76
C VAL A 77 5.63 -27.37 -10.55
N PHE A 78 6.43 -26.72 -9.71
CA PHE A 78 5.95 -26.00 -8.53
C PHE A 78 6.21 -24.51 -8.68
N THR A 79 5.32 -23.68 -8.16
CA THR A 79 5.51 -22.23 -8.12
C THR A 79 6.17 -21.86 -6.79
N ARG A 80 7.33 -21.21 -6.86
CA ARG A 80 8.01 -20.64 -5.71
C ARG A 80 7.83 -19.13 -5.69
N ILE A 81 7.25 -18.62 -4.62
CA ILE A 81 7.01 -17.20 -4.39
C ILE A 81 7.97 -16.73 -3.30
N THR A 82 8.69 -15.66 -3.55
CA THR A 82 9.64 -15.06 -2.60
C THR A 82 9.37 -13.58 -2.47
N ALA A 83 9.14 -13.12 -1.25
CA ALA A 83 8.92 -11.70 -0.95
C ALA A 83 10.21 -10.90 -1.12
N ASP A 84 10.15 -9.82 -1.88
CA ASP A 84 11.18 -8.79 -1.98
C ASP A 84 10.86 -7.60 -1.06
N ARG A 85 9.59 -7.17 -0.99
CA ARG A 85 9.10 -6.12 -0.08
C ARG A 85 7.70 -6.43 0.41
N ILE A 86 7.41 -5.99 1.62
CA ILE A 86 6.11 -6.16 2.27
C ILE A 86 5.62 -4.79 2.71
N TYR A 87 4.34 -4.55 2.52
CA TYR A 87 3.66 -3.33 2.93
C TYR A 87 2.41 -3.69 3.73
N ASP A 88 2.10 -2.89 4.74
CA ASP A 88 0.75 -2.80 5.27
C ASP A 88 -0.14 -2.01 4.30
N VAL A 89 -1.43 -1.89 4.62
CA VAL A 89 -2.40 -1.18 3.77
C VAL A 89 -2.02 0.29 3.59
N ALA A 90 -1.58 0.97 4.65
CA ALA A 90 -1.20 2.38 4.63
C ALA A 90 0.07 2.63 3.78
N GLY A 91 1.09 1.80 3.95
CA GLY A 91 2.32 1.83 3.18
C GLY A 91 2.09 1.51 1.71
N ALA A 92 1.25 0.50 1.42
CA ALA A 92 0.87 0.17 0.05
C ALA A 92 0.13 1.33 -0.62
N ARG A 93 -0.86 1.91 0.06
CA ARG A 93 -1.60 3.08 -0.40
C ARG A 93 -0.67 4.24 -0.72
N SER A 94 0.22 4.58 0.19
CA SER A 94 1.18 5.68 -0.01
C SER A 94 2.13 5.40 -1.17
N ARG A 95 2.62 4.16 -1.29
CA ARG A 95 3.61 3.77 -2.29
C ARG A 95 3.05 3.70 -3.70
N PHE A 96 1.86 3.12 -3.85
CA PHE A 96 1.28 2.80 -5.17
C PHE A 96 0.28 3.84 -5.66
N ALA A 97 -0.22 4.73 -4.79
CA ALA A 97 -1.06 5.83 -5.24
C ALA A 97 -0.28 6.76 -6.18
N ARG A 98 -0.89 7.06 -7.33
CA ARG A 98 -0.45 8.12 -8.25
C ARG A 98 -0.69 9.52 -7.68
N GLY A 99 -1.65 9.65 -6.77
CA GLY A 99 -1.97 10.89 -6.08
C GLY A 99 -3.22 10.76 -5.22
N VAL A 100 -3.44 11.75 -4.36
CA VAL A 100 -4.74 11.96 -3.69
C VAL A 100 -5.37 13.24 -4.23
N ARG A 101 -6.63 13.15 -4.64
CA ARG A 101 -7.44 14.26 -5.14
C ARG A 101 -8.43 14.67 -4.05
N LEU A 102 -8.43 15.96 -3.73
CA LEU A 102 -9.26 16.57 -2.69
C LEU A 102 -10.23 17.57 -3.33
N SER A 103 -11.53 17.30 -3.26
CA SER A 103 -12.56 18.19 -3.79
C SER A 103 -13.09 19.12 -2.68
N MET A 104 -12.81 20.42 -2.78
CA MET A 104 -13.01 21.37 -1.65
C MET A 104 -14.07 22.43 -1.92
N ASN A 105 -15.17 22.06 -2.60
CA ASN A 105 -16.12 23.04 -3.14
C ASN A 105 -16.97 23.73 -2.06
N GLY A 106 -17.41 23.01 -1.03
CA GLY A 106 -18.26 23.55 0.04
C GLY A 106 -17.45 24.39 1.03
N GLU A 107 -16.26 23.92 1.35
CA GLU A 107 -15.38 24.45 2.40
C GLU A 107 -14.74 25.77 1.95
N VAL A 108 -14.30 25.85 0.69
CA VAL A 108 -13.76 27.10 0.12
C VAL A 108 -14.86 28.15 -0.03
N SER A 109 -16.09 27.75 -0.37
CA SER A 109 -17.22 28.67 -0.51
C SER A 109 -17.68 29.26 0.83
N GLN A 110 -17.57 28.50 1.93
CA GLN A 110 -18.00 28.93 3.26
C GLN A 110 -16.89 29.63 4.07
N ALA A 111 -15.64 29.20 3.93
CA ALA A 111 -14.54 29.60 4.81
C ALA A 111 -13.39 30.33 4.09
N GLY A 112 -13.37 30.38 2.76
CA GLY A 112 -12.39 31.11 1.96
C GLY A 112 -10.94 30.78 2.36
N ALA A 113 -10.16 31.78 2.76
CA ALA A 113 -8.76 31.63 3.16
C ALA A 113 -8.55 30.68 4.36
N ALA A 114 -9.56 30.52 5.23
CA ALA A 114 -9.47 29.59 6.35
C ALA A 114 -9.45 28.12 5.89
N ALA A 115 -10.10 27.78 4.77
CA ALA A 115 -10.05 26.42 4.22
C ALA A 115 -8.62 26.02 3.79
N ALA A 116 -7.86 26.96 3.22
CA ALA A 116 -6.46 26.73 2.85
C ALA A 116 -5.58 26.55 4.09
N ALA A 117 -5.82 27.32 5.16
CA ALA A 117 -5.11 27.16 6.43
C ALA A 117 -5.38 25.80 7.08
N THR A 118 -6.64 25.33 7.05
CA THR A 118 -7.02 24.00 7.55
C THR A 118 -6.35 22.90 6.75
N LEU A 119 -6.42 22.95 5.40
CA LEU A 119 -5.75 21.96 4.55
C LEU A 119 -4.25 21.89 4.86
N LYS A 120 -3.60 23.05 4.96
CA LYS A 120 -2.20 23.15 5.34
C LYS A 120 -1.93 22.45 6.68
N SER A 121 -2.71 22.74 7.71
CA SER A 121 -2.54 22.13 9.04
C SER A 121 -2.75 20.63 9.05
N LEU A 122 -3.66 20.11 8.20
CA LEU A 122 -3.92 18.67 8.07
C LEU A 122 -2.79 17.95 7.36
N LEU A 123 -2.20 18.55 6.33
CA LEU A 123 -1.14 17.92 5.53
C LEU A 123 0.26 18.04 6.17
N GLU A 124 0.53 19.11 6.92
CA GLU A 124 1.86 19.42 7.47
C GLU A 124 2.54 18.25 8.20
N PRO A 125 1.85 17.49 9.10
CA PRO A 125 2.47 16.39 9.83
C PRO A 125 2.90 15.21 8.95
N TYR A 126 2.30 15.08 7.76
CA TYR A 126 2.45 13.93 6.88
C TYR A 126 3.28 14.24 5.64
N ARG A 127 3.89 15.43 5.57
CA ARG A 127 4.72 15.88 4.45
C ARG A 127 5.94 15.00 4.19
N ASN A 128 6.56 15.20 3.03
CA ASN A 128 7.76 14.50 2.54
C ASN A 128 7.50 13.01 2.26
N GLY A 129 6.25 12.64 2.00
CA GLY A 129 5.90 11.31 1.54
C GLY A 129 5.97 11.17 0.01
N PRO A 130 5.68 9.98 -0.52
CA PRO A 130 5.74 9.69 -1.95
C PRO A 130 4.55 10.24 -2.75
N CYS A 131 3.39 10.44 -2.12
CA CYS A 131 2.13 10.66 -2.81
C CYS A 131 1.84 12.14 -3.08
N PRO A 132 1.65 12.57 -4.34
CA PRO A 132 1.27 13.94 -4.65
C PRO A 132 -0.19 14.23 -4.27
N VAL A 133 -0.46 15.48 -3.93
CA VAL A 133 -1.80 15.97 -3.57
C VAL A 133 -2.30 16.90 -4.67
N ALA A 134 -3.52 16.68 -5.13
CA ALA A 134 -4.22 17.57 -6.05
C ALA A 134 -5.49 18.11 -5.38
N VAL A 135 -5.77 19.39 -5.58
CA VAL A 135 -6.99 20.03 -5.11
C VAL A 135 -7.87 20.32 -6.32
N CYS A 136 -9.08 19.78 -6.30
CA CYS A 136 -10.14 20.10 -7.24
C CYS A 136 -11.00 21.22 -6.66
N TYR A 137 -11.05 22.33 -7.38
CA TYR A 137 -11.90 23.45 -7.06
C TYR A 137 -12.85 23.75 -8.22
N ARG A 138 -14.13 23.85 -7.88
CA ARG A 138 -15.20 24.23 -8.80
C ARG A 138 -15.93 25.46 -8.26
N ASN A 139 -16.16 26.42 -9.16
CA ASN A 139 -17.08 27.53 -8.93
C ASN A 139 -18.26 27.45 -9.93
N GLY A 140 -19.14 28.45 -9.91
CA GLY A 140 -20.35 28.48 -10.75
C GLY A 140 -20.09 28.45 -12.26
N GLY A 141 -18.85 28.67 -12.73
CA GLY A 141 -18.52 28.74 -14.17
C GLY A 141 -17.34 27.86 -14.63
N ALA A 142 -16.54 27.31 -13.71
CA ALA A 142 -15.34 26.56 -14.05
C ALA A 142 -14.97 25.51 -12.99
N SER A 143 -14.20 24.51 -13.41
CA SER A 143 -13.55 23.53 -12.54
C SER A 143 -12.08 23.44 -12.91
N VAL A 144 -11.21 23.41 -11.91
CA VAL A 144 -9.76 23.25 -12.09
C VAL A 144 -9.22 22.19 -11.12
N GLU A 145 -8.29 21.39 -11.61
CA GLU A 145 -7.46 20.51 -10.79
C GLU A 145 -6.08 21.15 -10.66
N MET A 146 -5.66 21.39 -9.42
CA MET A 146 -4.38 22.01 -9.09
C MET A 146 -3.54 21.03 -8.30
N GLN A 147 -2.46 20.53 -8.89
CA GLN A 147 -1.48 19.75 -8.15
C GLN A 147 -0.67 20.67 -7.23
N LEU A 148 -0.58 20.32 -5.96
CA LEU A 148 0.28 21.02 -5.00
C LEU A 148 1.75 20.74 -5.32
N GLY A 149 2.63 21.69 -4.99
CA GLY A 149 4.07 21.55 -5.23
C GLY A 149 4.67 20.33 -4.53
N ASP A 150 5.81 19.83 -5.01
CA ASP A 150 6.41 18.58 -4.52
C ASP A 150 6.70 18.56 -3.00
N SER A 151 6.89 19.73 -2.38
CA SER A 151 7.03 19.86 -0.92
C SER A 151 5.79 19.44 -0.12
N TRP A 152 4.63 19.36 -0.78
CA TRP A 152 3.33 18.97 -0.23
C TRP A 152 2.96 17.52 -0.54
N ARG A 153 3.88 16.72 -1.06
CA ARG A 153 3.67 15.27 -1.12
C ARG A 153 3.55 14.71 0.29
N VAL A 154 2.64 13.75 0.46
CA VAL A 154 2.28 13.20 1.76
C VAL A 154 2.45 11.68 1.84
N ASN A 155 2.61 11.19 3.06
CA ASN A 155 2.39 9.80 3.39
C ASN A 155 0.90 9.62 3.71
N LEU A 156 0.20 8.79 2.96
CA LEU A 156 -1.23 8.53 3.13
C LEU A 156 -1.46 7.50 4.23
N ASP A 157 -1.09 7.82 5.46
CA ASP A 157 -1.41 6.94 6.59
C ASP A 157 -2.90 6.99 6.98
N ASP A 158 -3.31 6.10 7.88
CA ASP A 158 -4.72 5.99 8.26
C ASP A 158 -5.21 7.21 9.03
N ALA A 159 -4.32 7.90 9.76
CA ALA A 159 -4.67 9.09 10.54
C ALA A 159 -4.97 10.28 9.62
N LEU A 160 -4.13 10.52 8.61
CA LEU A 160 -4.36 11.54 7.59
C LEU A 160 -5.66 11.28 6.84
N MET A 161 -5.84 10.04 6.36
CA MET A 161 -7.05 9.67 5.61
C MET A 161 -8.31 9.87 6.46
N LYS A 162 -8.25 9.52 7.75
CA LYS A 162 -9.35 9.77 8.69
C LYS A 162 -9.62 11.26 8.85
N SER A 163 -8.61 12.07 9.14
CA SER A 163 -8.80 13.51 9.34
C SER A 163 -9.30 14.23 8.07
N LEU A 164 -8.85 13.81 6.89
CA LEU A 164 -9.37 14.32 5.61
C LEU A 164 -10.85 13.95 5.41
N ASN A 165 -11.25 12.72 5.75
CA ASN A 165 -12.64 12.25 5.64
C ASN A 165 -13.56 12.77 6.77
N GLU A 166 -13.01 13.25 7.87
CA GLU A 166 -13.77 13.96 8.91
C GLU A 166 -14.03 15.42 8.52
N TRP A 167 -13.06 16.05 7.86
CA TRP A 167 -13.18 17.43 7.43
C TRP A 167 -13.94 17.57 6.10
N LEU A 168 -13.62 16.73 5.12
CA LEU A 168 -14.29 16.65 3.82
C LEU A 168 -15.22 15.43 3.81
N LYS A 169 -16.27 15.46 2.99
CA LYS A 169 -17.06 14.26 2.74
C LYS A 169 -16.18 13.14 2.16
N PRO A 170 -16.43 11.85 2.46
CA PRO A 170 -15.62 10.75 1.92
C PRO A 170 -15.53 10.71 0.40
N GLU A 171 -16.61 11.07 -0.30
CA GLU A 171 -16.65 11.19 -1.77
C GLU A 171 -15.72 12.29 -2.34
N ASN A 172 -15.27 13.21 -1.51
CA ASN A 172 -14.36 14.30 -1.88
C ASN A 172 -12.88 13.95 -1.68
N VAL A 173 -12.55 12.76 -1.15
CA VAL A 173 -11.19 12.29 -0.92
C VAL A 173 -10.95 11.05 -1.78
N GLU A 174 -10.32 11.24 -2.94
CA GLU A 174 -10.11 10.18 -3.91
C GLU A 174 -8.63 9.80 -4.00
N VAL A 175 -8.30 8.53 -3.74
CA VAL A 175 -6.94 8.01 -3.94
C VAL A 175 -6.85 7.40 -5.33
N LEU A 176 -5.95 7.92 -6.16
CA LEU A 176 -5.76 7.51 -7.54
C LEU A 176 -4.72 6.39 -7.62
N TYR A 177 -5.08 5.24 -8.17
CA TYR A 177 -4.17 4.10 -8.38
C TYR A 177 -3.79 3.93 -9.87
N PRO A 178 -2.74 3.15 -10.18
CA PRO A 178 -2.23 3.00 -11.54
C PRO A 178 -3.11 2.24 -12.52
#